data_AF-A0AAV8X194-F1
#
_entry.id   AF-A0AAV8X194-F1
#
_cell.length_a   1.000
_cell.length_b   1.000
_cell.length_c   1.000
_cell.angle_alpha   90.00
_cell.angle_beta   90.00
_cell.angle_gamma   90.00
#
_symmetry.space_group_name_H-M   'P 1'
#
loop_
_entity.id
_entity.type
_entity.pdbx_description
1 polymer ?
#
loop_
_entity_poly.entity_id
_entity_poly.type
_entity_poly.pdbx_seq_one_letter_code
_entity_poly.pdbx_strand_id
1 'polypeptide(L)'
;MSIPLLADKAGSISKDYGVLDEETGIPFRGLFIIDGKGILRQITINDLPVGRSVDETLRLVQAFQFTDEHGEVCPAGWTPGKKTMKPDPDGSKDYFASSN
;
A
#
# COMPACT_ATOMS: atom_id res chain seq x y z
N MET A 1 21.28 -2.21 -5.79
CA MET A 1 19.98 -1.53 -5.60
C MET A 1 20.29 -0.07 -5.31
N SER A 2 19.82 0.86 -6.15
CA SER A 2 20.09 2.29 -6.01
C SER A 2 18.75 2.99 -5.80
N ILE A 3 18.54 3.54 -4.61
CA ILE A 3 17.36 4.32 -4.27
C ILE A 3 17.79 5.73 -3.83
N PRO A 4 17.05 6.79 -4.19
CA PRO A 4 17.34 8.13 -3.71
C PRO A 4 17.17 8.23 -2.19
N LEU A 5 18.06 8.99 -1.55
CA LEU A 5 17.90 9.41 -0.15
C LEU A 5 17.56 10.89 -0.11
N LEU A 6 16.35 11.20 0.36
CA LEU A 6 15.84 12.56 0.47
C LEU A 6 16.14 13.14 1.85
N ALA A 7 16.51 14.42 1.91
CA ALA A 7 16.73 15.13 3.18
C ALA A 7 15.56 16.06 3.48
N ASP A 8 14.82 15.80 4.55
CA ASP A 8 13.70 16.63 5.05
C ASP A 8 14.14 17.50 6.24
N LYS A 9 15.08 18.43 6.01
CA LYS A 9 15.68 19.23 7.11
C LYS A 9 14.67 20.13 7.84
N ALA A 10 13.62 20.56 7.14
CA ALA A 10 12.57 21.41 7.71
C ALA A 10 11.50 20.59 8.44
N GLY A 11 11.49 19.25 8.29
CA GLY A 11 10.44 18.37 8.79
C GLY A 11 9.09 18.57 8.10
N SER A 12 9.01 19.40 7.05
CA SER A 12 7.76 19.78 6.41
C SER A 12 7.14 18.58 5.68
N ILE A 13 7.96 17.76 5.02
CA ILE A 13 7.46 16.57 4.32
C ILE A 13 6.90 15.58 5.35
N SER A 14 7.61 15.35 6.44
CA SER A 14 7.16 14.47 7.52
C SER A 14 5.86 14.95 8.17
N LYS A 15 5.67 16.27 8.31
CA LYS A 15 4.41 16.88 8.79
C LYS A 15 3.28 16.71 7.79
N ASP A 16 3.51 17.01 6.51
CA ASP A 16 2.51 16.92 5.46
C ASP A 16 1.99 15.49 5.29
N TYR A 17 2.86 14.49 5.51
CA TYR A 17 2.51 13.08 5.51
C TYR A 17 2.00 12.55 6.86
N GLY A 18 1.91 13.41 7.88
CA GLY A 18 1.34 13.08 9.20
C GLY A 18 2.16 12.06 10.00
N VAL A 19 3.47 11.97 9.76
CA VAL A 19 4.35 10.98 10.41
C VAL A 19 5.38 11.58 11.34
N LEU A 20 5.50 12.91 11.40
CA LEU A 20 6.41 13.56 12.32
C LEU A 20 5.91 13.41 13.77
N ASP A 21 6.75 12.89 14.65
CA ASP A 21 6.60 13.10 16.08
C ASP A 21 7.07 14.52 16.43
N GLU A 22 6.15 15.40 16.82
CA GLU A 22 6.45 16.80 17.11
C GLU A 22 7.26 16.98 18.40
N GLU A 23 7.24 16.00 19.32
CA GLU A 23 8.00 16.08 20.57
C GLU A 23 9.47 15.80 20.33
N THR A 24 9.77 14.77 19.54
CA THR A 24 11.15 14.33 19.29
C THR A 24 11.75 14.90 18.01
N GLY A 25 10.91 15.37 17.08
CA GLY A 25 11.32 15.79 15.74
C GLY A 25 11.69 14.63 14.81
N ILE A 26 11.39 13.38 15.20
CA ILE A 26 11.74 12.17 14.46
C ILE A 26 10.47 11.62 13.79
N PRO A 27 10.46 11.31 12.49
CA PRO A 27 9.30 10.69 11.88
C PRO A 27 9.14 9.22 12.30
N PHE A 28 7.90 8.80 12.53
CA PHE A 28 7.53 7.39 12.60
C PHE A 28 7.85 6.67 11.29
N ARG A 29 7.79 5.33 11.30
CA ARG A 29 8.14 4.50 10.14
C ARG A 29 6.98 4.46 9.12
N GLY A 30 6.70 5.60 8.50
CA GLY A 30 5.69 5.76 7.45
C GLY A 30 6.16 5.26 6.08
N LEU A 31 5.36 4.41 5.45
CA LEU A 31 5.48 3.99 4.04
C LEU A 31 4.19 4.36 3.31
N PHE A 32 4.35 4.91 2.12
CA PHE A 32 3.24 5.40 1.30
C PHE A 32 3.37 4.82 -0.11
N ILE A 33 2.29 4.24 -0.64
CA ILE A 33 2.21 3.81 -2.04
C ILE A 33 1.37 4.84 -2.79
N ILE A 34 1.99 5.51 -3.74
CA ILE A 34 1.38 6.52 -4.62
C ILE A 34 1.39 5.96 -6.04
N ASP A 35 0.25 6.02 -6.73
CA ASP A 35 0.12 5.46 -8.08
C ASP A 35 0.69 6.39 -9.17
N GLY A 36 0.67 5.92 -10.42
CA GLY A 36 1.18 6.66 -11.57
C GLY A 36 0.40 7.95 -11.90
N LYS A 37 -0.73 8.21 -11.22
CA LYS A 37 -1.53 9.43 -11.34
C LYS A 37 -1.29 10.39 -10.16
N GLY A 38 -0.39 10.04 -9.25
CA GLY A 38 -0.10 10.83 -8.05
C GLY A 38 -1.13 10.66 -6.94
N ILE A 39 -1.98 9.63 -7.00
CA ILE A 39 -3.00 9.38 -5.97
C ILE A 39 -2.43 8.43 -4.91
N LEU A 40 -2.57 8.79 -3.64
CA LEU A 40 -2.19 7.96 -2.52
C LEU A 40 -3.14 6.76 -2.39
N ARG A 41 -2.60 5.54 -2.41
CA ARG A 41 -3.37 4.28 -2.39
C ARG A 41 -3.26 3.52 -1.09
N GLN A 42 -2.12 3.64 -0.39
CA GLN A 42 -1.86 2.86 0.82
C GLN A 42 -0.90 3.59 1.77
N ILE A 43 -1.15 3.41 3.06
CA ILE A 43 -0.35 3.96 4.16
C ILE A 43 -0.06 2.84 5.16
N THR A 44 1.22 2.59 5.45
CA THR A 44 1.67 1.76 6.58
C THR A 44 2.47 2.63 7.52
N ILE A 45 2.07 2.71 8.79
CA ILE A 45 2.81 3.41 9.83
C ILE A 45 3.11 2.42 10.94
N ASN A 46 4.41 2.20 11.20
CA ASN A 46 4.87 1.44 12.34
C ASN A 46 5.51 2.37 13.37
N ASP A 47 5.40 1.97 14.64
CA ASP A 47 6.21 2.54 15.70
C ASP A 47 7.71 2.25 15.48
N LEU A 48 8.58 3.00 16.15
CA LEU A 48 10.04 2.94 16.02
C LEU A 48 10.67 1.56 16.24
N PRO A 49 10.21 0.68 17.17
CA PRO A 49 10.90 -0.59 17.42
C PRO A 49 10.63 -1.67 16.35
N VAL A 50 9.61 -1.51 15.50
CA VAL A 50 9.18 -2.59 14.58
C VAL A 50 9.39 -2.20 13.12
N GLY A 51 10.16 -3.02 12.40
CA GLY A 51 10.40 -2.85 10.96
C GLY A 51 9.17 -3.13 10.09
N ARG A 52 9.24 -2.71 8.82
CA ARG A 52 8.22 -2.97 7.80
C ARG A 52 8.56 -4.21 6.97
N SER A 53 7.60 -4.70 6.20
CA SER A 53 7.80 -5.81 5.25
C SER A 53 7.94 -5.31 3.81
N VAL A 54 9.05 -5.68 3.16
CA VAL A 54 9.27 -5.41 1.73
C VAL A 54 8.34 -6.26 0.87
N ASP A 55 8.15 -7.53 1.24
CA ASP A 55 7.28 -8.45 0.50
C ASP A 55 5.83 -7.98 0.50
N GLU A 56 5.35 -7.45 1.63
CA GLU A 56 3.99 -6.90 1.71
C GLU A 56 3.85 -5.62 0.89
N THR A 57 4.90 -4.78 0.89
CA THR A 57 4.92 -3.58 0.05
C THR A 57 4.84 -3.96 -1.44
N LEU A 58 5.62 -4.96 -1.87
CA LEU A 58 5.61 -5.45 -3.25
C LEU A 58 4.24 -6.05 -3.61
N ARG A 59 3.66 -6.86 -2.71
CA ARG A 59 2.33 -7.46 -2.90
C ARG A 59 1.26 -6.39 -3.09
N LEU A 60 1.28 -5.34 -2.28
CA LEU A 60 0.34 -4.22 -2.37
C LEU A 60 0.50 -3.44 -3.68
N VAL A 61 1.74 -3.14 -4.09
CA VAL A 61 2.00 -2.49 -5.39
C VAL A 61 1.42 -3.32 -6.55
N GLN A 62 1.68 -4.63 -6.56
CA GLN A 62 1.15 -5.53 -7.58
C GLN A 62 -0.37 -5.62 -7.56
N ALA A 63 -0.99 -5.61 -6.37
CA ALA A 63 -2.44 -5.64 -6.23
C ALA A 63 -3.08 -4.37 -6.81
N PHE A 64 -2.57 -3.18 -6.47
CA PHE A 64 -3.11 -1.93 -7.02
C PHE A 64 -2.93 -1.86 -8.55
N GLN A 65 -1.78 -2.28 -9.07
CA GLN A 65 -1.56 -2.36 -10.52
C GLN A 65 -2.57 -3.30 -11.19
N PHE A 66 -2.82 -4.48 -10.60
CA PHE A 66 -3.80 -5.43 -11.13
C PHE A 66 -5.21 -4.83 -11.16
N THR A 67 -5.65 -4.22 -10.06
CA THR A 67 -6.98 -3.61 -9.98
C THR A 67 -7.14 -2.44 -10.96
N ASP A 68 -6.08 -1.66 -11.17
CA ASP A 68 -6.10 -0.53 -12.10
C ASP A 68 -6.17 -0.97 -13.57
N GLU A 69 -5.56 -2.11 -13.91
CA GLU A 69 -5.56 -2.69 -15.26
C GLU A 69 -6.84 -3.48 -15.58
N HIS A 70 -7.36 -4.25 -14.62
CA HIS A 70 -8.42 -5.23 -14.88
C HIS A 70 -9.80 -4.79 -14.38
N GLY A 71 -9.88 -3.81 -13.47
CA GLY A 71 -11.15 -3.38 -12.85
C GLY A 71 -11.76 -4.39 -11.87
N GLU A 72 -11.07 -5.49 -11.59
CA GLU A 72 -11.44 -6.45 -10.54
C GLU A 72 -10.81 -6.06 -9.19
N VAL A 73 -11.25 -6.69 -8.11
CA VAL A 73 -10.72 -6.47 -6.76
C VAL A 73 -9.93 -7.68 -6.26
N CYS A 74 -8.88 -7.39 -5.48
CA CYS A 74 -8.00 -8.38 -4.88
C CYS A 74 -8.49 -8.79 -3.47
N PRO A 75 -8.78 -10.07 -3.21
CA PRO A 75 -9.15 -10.56 -1.89
C PRO A 75 -8.03 -10.46 -0.84
N ALA A 76 -8.34 -10.78 0.41
CA ALA A 76 -7.37 -10.82 1.50
C ALA A 76 -6.20 -11.77 1.18
N GLY A 77 -4.96 -11.30 1.38
CA GLY A 77 -3.76 -12.09 1.10
C GLY A 77 -3.57 -12.46 -0.38
N TRP A 78 -4.21 -11.73 -1.29
CA TRP A 78 -4.01 -11.91 -2.73
C TRP A 78 -2.54 -11.71 -3.12
N THR A 79 -2.06 -12.58 -3.99
CA THR A 79 -0.74 -12.54 -4.63
C THR A 79 -0.93 -12.77 -6.13
N PRO A 80 0.02 -12.36 -6.99
CA PRO A 80 -0.07 -12.59 -8.42
C PRO A 80 -0.45 -14.04 -8.77
N GLY A 81 -1.40 -14.20 -9.69
CA GLY A 81 -1.91 -15.50 -10.14
C GLY A 81 -3.05 -16.09 -9.27
N LYS A 82 -3.37 -15.52 -8.10
CA LYS A 82 -4.54 -15.93 -7.32
C LYS A 82 -5.82 -15.35 -7.90
N LYS A 83 -6.93 -16.04 -7.62
CA LYS A 83 -8.29 -15.62 -7.99
C LYS A 83 -8.62 -14.23 -7.44
N THR A 84 -9.36 -13.49 -8.25
CA THR A 84 -9.87 -12.16 -7.98
C THR A 84 -11.39 -12.16 -8.05
N MET A 85 -12.00 -11.03 -7.70
CA MET A 85 -13.45 -10.91 -7.62
C MET A 85 -13.92 -9.70 -8.44
N LYS A 86 -14.98 -9.88 -9.22
CA LYS A 86 -15.65 -8.75 -9.87
C LYS A 86 -16.42 -7.92 -8.84
N PRO A 87 -16.31 -6.59 -8.84
CA PRO A 87 -16.93 -5.72 -7.84
C PRO A 87 -18.42 -5.49 -8.11
N ASP A 88 -19.18 -6.55 -8.37
CA ASP A 88 -20.63 -6.49 -8.58
C ASP A 88 -21.35 -7.72 -7.97
N PRO A 89 -22.63 -7.60 -7.58
CA PRO A 89 -23.36 -8.67 -6.90
C PRO A 89 -23.51 -9.98 -7.69
N ASP A 90 -23.52 -9.92 -9.02
CA ASP A 90 -23.71 -11.11 -9.85
C ASP A 90 -22.35 -11.75 -10.19
N GLY A 91 -21.38 -10.97 -10.63
CA GLY A 91 -20.03 -11.42 -10.96
C GLY A 91 -19.21 -11.90 -9.76
N SER A 92 -19.49 -11.39 -8.56
CA SER A 92 -18.83 -11.89 -7.33
C SER A 92 -19.24 -13.32 -6.95
N LYS A 93 -20.38 -13.82 -7.44
CA LYS A 93 -20.84 -15.19 -7.16
C LYS A 93 -19.85 -16.25 -7.65
N ASP A 94 -19.19 -16.01 -8.78
CA ASP A 94 -18.18 -16.91 -9.34
C ASP A 94 -17.00 -17.10 -8.37
N TYR A 95 -16.60 -16.01 -7.71
CA TYR A 95 -15.54 -16.05 -6.69
C TYR A 95 -15.98 -16.84 -5.46
N PHE A 96 -17.17 -16.54 -4.92
CA PHE A 96 -17.70 -17.20 -3.71
C PHE A 96 -18.04 -18.68 -3.91
N ALA A 97 -18.51 -19.08 -5.09
CA ALA A 97 -18.81 -20.47 -5.40
C ALA A 97 -17.54 -21.34 -5.48
N SER A 98 -16.38 -20.72 -5.70
CA SER A 98 -15.12 -21.43 -5.93
C SER A 98 -14.11 -21.29 -4.79
N SER A 99 -14.49 -20.59 -3.72
CA SER A 99 -13.67 -20.26 -2.55
C SER A 99 -14.32 -20.64 -1.22
N ASN A 100 -15.51 -21.25 -1.26
CA ASN A 100 -16.18 -21.93 -0.16
C ASN A 100 -16.24 -23.43 -0.48
#